data_AF-Q5UWJ6-F1
#
_entry.id   AF-Q5UWJ6-F1
#
_cell.length_a   1.000
_cell.length_b   1.000
_cell.length_c   1.000
_cell.angle_alpha   90.00
_cell.angle_beta   90.00
_cell.angle_gamma   90.00
#
_symmetry.space_group_name_H-M   'P 1'
#
loop_
_entity.id
_entity.type
_entity.pdbx_description
1 polymer ?
#
loop_
_entity_poly.entity_id
_entity_poly.type
_entity_poly.pdbx_seq_one_letter_code
_entity_poly.pdbx_strand_id
1 'polypeptide(L)' 'MPDDTQSLGRCPNCDERITTPWLLVEYEKDDGTEGIWAECPMCEDVVAPE' A
#
# COMPACT_ATOMS: atom_id res chain seq x y z
N MET A 1 9.96 0.36 18.58
CA MET A 1 9.31 -0.68 17.75
C MET A 1 8.87 0.07 16.52
N PRO A 2 9.50 -0.11 15.35
CA PRO A 2 9.23 0.76 14.21
C PRO A 2 7.87 0.40 13.62
N ASP A 3 6.85 1.15 14.03
CA ASP A 3 5.74 1.62 13.18
C ASP A 3 5.05 0.62 12.22
N ASP A 4 4.96 -0.67 12.57
CA ASP A 4 4.16 -1.72 11.88
C ASP A 4 2.65 -1.40 11.80
N THR A 5 2.24 -0.23 12.28
CA THR A 5 0.86 0.26 12.34
C THR A 5 0.58 1.44 11.41
N GLN A 6 1.58 1.95 10.69
CA GLN A 6 1.31 3.00 9.69
C GLN A 6 0.49 2.40 8.54
N SER A 7 -0.76 2.86 8.45
CA SER A 7 -1.66 2.51 7.36
C SER A 7 -1.19 3.21 6.10
N LEU A 8 -0.91 2.41 5.06
CA LEU A 8 -0.54 2.88 3.73
C LEU A 8 -1.76 3.33 2.92
N GLY A 9 -2.94 2.80 3.26
CA GLY A 9 -4.20 3.08 2.58
C GLY A 9 -5.13 1.88 2.65
N ARG A 10 -6.14 1.87 1.78
CA ARG A 10 -7.06 0.73 1.63
C ARG A 10 -6.89 0.05 0.28
N CYS A 11 -7.14 -1.25 0.26
CA CYS A 11 -7.21 -2.00 -0.98
C CYS A 11 -8.42 -1.52 -1.81
N PRO A 12 -8.23 -1.07 -3.06
CA PRO A 12 -9.33 -0.60 -3.92
C PRO A 12 -10.30 -1.74 -4.32
N ASN A 13 -9.90 -3.00 -4.17
CA ASN A 13 -10.71 -4.16 -4.56
C ASN A 13 -11.64 -4.66 -3.44
N CYS A 14 -11.17 -4.66 -2.19
CA CYS A 14 -11.88 -5.27 -1.06
C CYS A 14 -12.02 -4.37 0.17
N ASP A 15 -11.55 -3.12 0.10
CA ASP A 15 -11.50 -2.14 1.19
C ASP A 15 -10.63 -2.55 2.40
N GLU A 16 -9.89 -3.66 2.30
CA GLU A 16 -9.02 -4.13 3.37
C GLU A 16 -7.92 -3.10 3.69
N ARG A 17 -7.61 -2.93 4.97
CA ARG A 17 -6.57 -2.00 5.39
C ARG A 17 -5.19 -2.58 5.07
N ILE A 18 -4.39 -1.81 4.34
CA ILE A 18 -3.01 -2.16 4.02
C ILE A 18 -2.06 -1.35 4.91
N THR A 19 -1.05 -2.01 5.47
CA THR A 19 -0.05 -1.41 6.37
C THR A 19 1.37 -1.57 5.81
N THR A 20 2.31 -0.82 6.37
CA THR A 20 3.75 -0.81 6.03
C THR A 20 4.39 -2.17 5.77
N PRO A 21 4.13 -3.26 6.53
CA PRO A 21 4.70 -4.58 6.23
C PRO A 21 4.28 -5.18 4.88
N TRP A 22 3.20 -4.70 4.27
CA TRP A 22 2.71 -5.15 2.96
C TRP A 22 3.21 -4.27 1.80
N LEU A 23 4.00 -3.23 2.10
CA LEU A 23 4.62 -2.37 1.09
C LEU A 23 5.63 -3.16 0.27
N LEU A 24 5.50 -3.10 -1.05
CA LEU A 24 6.47 -3.70 -1.97
C LEU A 24 7.46 -2.66 -2.48
N VAL A 25 6.96 -1.51 -2.92
CA VAL A 25 7.80 -0.43 -3.47
C VAL A 25 7.11 0.93 -3.36
N GLU A 26 7.92 1.95 -3.07
CA GLU A 26 7.57 3.37 -3.14
C GLU A 26 8.25 3.94 -4.39
N TYR A 27 7.51 4.75 -5.14
CA TYR A 27 7.98 5.33 -6.39
C TYR A 27 7.49 6.76 -6.54
N GLU A 28 8.28 7.59 -7.20
CA GLU A 28 7.86 8.93 -7.59
C GLU A 28 7.13 8.86 -8.93
N LYS A 29 5.97 9.52 -9.02
CA LYS A 29 5.20 9.70 -10.26
C LYS A 29 5.71 10.92 -11.01
N ASP A 30 5.43 10.99 -12.30
CA ASP A 30 5.81 12.11 -13.17
C ASP A 30 5.27 13.47 -12.69
N ASP A 31 4.12 13.47 -12.00
CA ASP A 31 3.52 14.65 -11.36
C ASP A 31 4.24 15.10 -10.06
N GLY A 32 5.34 14.45 -9.69
CA GLY A 32 6.10 14.72 -8.45
C GLY A 32 5.41 14.22 -7.18
N THR A 33 4.38 13.39 -7.31
CA THR A 33 3.71 12.74 -6.18
C THR A 33 4.28 11.36 -5.93
N GLU A 34 4.39 10.95 -4.68
CA GLU A 34 4.79 9.60 -4.32
C GLU A 34 3.60 8.65 -4.50
N GLY A 35 3.87 7.51 -5.13
CA GLY A 35 2.97 6.38 -5.25
C GLY A 35 3.56 5.17 -4.55
N ILE A 36 2.69 4.26 -4.13
CA ILE A 36 3.09 3.02 -3.48
C ILE A 36 2.40 1.84 -4.14
N TRP A 37 3.11 0.73 -4.21
CA TRP A 37 2.56 -0.58 -4.54
C TRP A 37 2.70 -1.47 -3.33
N ALA A 38 1.59 -2.12 -2.96
CA ALA A 38 1.53 -3.02 -1.82
C ALA A 38 0.76 -4.28 -2.19
N GLU A 39 1.09 -5.38 -1.53
CA GLU A 39 0.33 -6.63 -1.66
C GLU A 39 -0.87 -6.60 -0.72
N CYS A 40 -2.07 -6.88 -1.23
CA CYS A 40 -3.23 -7.03 -0.36
C CYS A 40 -3.23 -8.43 0.26
N PRO A 41 -3.27 -8.58 1.60
CA PRO A 41 -3.30 -9.89 2.25
C PRO A 41 -4.60 -10.68 2.02
N MET A 42 -5.68 -9.98 1.65
CA MET A 42 -6.99 -10.61 1.40
C MET A 42 -7.20 -10.98 -0.07
N CYS A 43 -6.65 -10.20 -0.99
CA CYS A 43 -6.73 -10.50 -2.41
C CYS A 43 -5.55 -11.35 -2.89
N GLU A 44 -4.46 -11.38 -2.12
CA GLU A 44 -3.16 -11.97 -2.52
C GLU A 44 -2.71 -11.41 -3.88
N ASP A 45 -2.93 -10.10 -4.08
CA ASP A 45 -2.73 -9.40 -5.35
C ASP A 45 -2.05 -8.05 -5.12
N VAL A 46 -1.30 -7.59 -6.12
CA VAL A 46 -0.54 -6.34 -6.07
C VAL A 46 -1.45 -5.17 -6.40
N VAL A 47 -1.68 -4.31 -5.42
CA VAL A 47 -2.61 -3.19 -5.52
C VAL A 47 -1.93 -1.86 -5.18
N ALA A 48 -2.51 -0.76 -5.66
CA ALA A 48 -2.14 0.59 -5.26
C ALA A 48 -3.17 1.06 -4.21
N PRO A 49 -2.80 1.13 -2.92
CA PRO A 49 -3.67 1.64 -1.88
C PRO A 49 -4.07 3.11 -2.11
N GLU A 50 -5.30 3.45 -1.74
CA GLU A 50 -5.83 4.83 -1.71
C GLU A 50 -6.01 5.39 -0.29
#